data_AF-A0A3M2SS18-F1
#
_entry.id   AF-A0A3M2SS18-F1
#
_cell.length_a   1.000
_cell.length_b   1.000
_cell.length_c   1.000
_cell.angle_alpha   90.00
_cell.angle_beta   90.00
_cell.angle_gamma   90.00
#
_symmetry.space_group_name_H-M   'P 1'
#
loop_
_entity.id
_entity.type
_entity.pdbx_description
1 polymer ?
#
loop_
_entity_poly.entity_id
_entity_poly.type
_entity_poly.pdbx_seq_one_letter_code
_entity_poly.pdbx_strand_id
1 'polypeptide(L)'
;DLRIADFAETEGRAVVIAVNKWDTEDDKSHKLNEMRASFEKLLPQLRGAPLITVSAKTGKGLDRLHNAVIKAHEVWNRRVPTARLN
;
A
#
# COMPACT_ATOMS: atom_id res chain seq x y z
N ASP A 1 -8.92 8.41 -6.28
CA ASP A 1 -9.98 7.67 -6.98
C ASP A 1 -10.26 6.41 -6.19
N LEU A 2 -11.21 6.46 -5.25
CA LEU A 2 -11.55 5.33 -4.37
C LEU A 2 -12.03 4.12 -5.20
N ARG A 3 -12.69 4.40 -6.33
CA ARG A 3 -13.20 3.40 -7.27
C ARG A 3 -12.12 2.50 -7.87
N ILE A 4 -10.91 3.02 -8.10
CA ILE A 4 -9.80 2.22 -8.64
C ILE A 4 -9.29 1.24 -7.57
N ALA A 5 -9.28 1.66 -6.31
CA ALA A 5 -8.88 0.81 -5.20
C ALA A 5 -9.93 -0.27 -4.92
N ASP A 6 -11.23 0.08 -4.96
CA ASP A 6 -12.34 -0.87 -4.84
C ASP A 6 -12.31 -1.91 -5.99
N PHE A 7 -11.99 -1.47 -7.22
CA PHE A 7 -11.88 -2.37 -8.36
C PHE A 7 -10.71 -3.36 -8.23
N ALA A 8 -9.55 -2.88 -7.77
CA ALA A 8 -8.37 -3.71 -7.57
C ALA A 8 -8.59 -4.79 -6.48
N GLU A 9 -9.35 -4.45 -5.43
CA GLU A 9 -9.76 -5.40 -4.40
C GLU A 9 -10.73 -6.46 -4.96
N THR A 10 -11.75 -6.03 -5.69
CA THR A 10 -12.80 -6.92 -6.23
C THR A 10 -12.24 -7.98 -7.18
N GLU A 11 -11.18 -7.65 -7.93
CA GLU A 11 -10.48 -8.61 -8.79
C GLU A 11 -9.59 -9.61 -8.03
N GLY A 12 -9.48 -9.49 -6.70
CA GLY A 12 -8.56 -10.27 -5.89
C GLY A 12 -7.13 -10.00 -6.35
N ARG A 13 -6.65 -8.77 -6.20
CA ARG A 13 -5.25 -8.43 -6.51
C ARG A 13 -4.55 -7.90 -5.28
N ALA A 14 -3.23 -8.13 -5.22
CA ALA A 14 -2.38 -7.53 -4.22
C ALA A 14 -2.30 -6.01 -4.45
N VAL A 15 -2.55 -5.21 -3.42
CA VAL A 15 -2.57 -3.74 -3.51
C VAL A 15 -1.44 -3.13 -2.66
N VAL A 16 -0.74 -2.15 -3.23
CA VAL A 16 0.26 -1.32 -2.55
C VAL A 16 -0.09 0.14 -2.78
N ILE A 17 -0.11 0.95 -1.72
CA ILE A 17 -0.49 2.36 -1.76
C ILE A 17 0.78 3.21 -1.81
N ALA A 18 0.95 3.98 -2.88
CA ALA A 18 2.06 4.93 -3.02
C ALA A 18 1.58 6.37 -2.83
N VAL A 19 2.18 7.09 -1.87
CA VAL A 19 1.93 8.52 -1.65
C VAL A 19 3.05 9.32 -2.29
N ASN A 20 2.76 9.98 -3.40
CA ASN A 20 3.75 10.78 -4.15
C ASN A 20 3.89 12.21 -3.59
N LYS A 21 4.93 12.93 -4.03
CA LYS A 21 5.29 14.30 -3.65
C LYS A 21 5.68 14.46 -2.17
N TRP A 22 6.20 13.40 -1.57
CA TRP A 22 6.61 13.44 -0.16
C TRP A 22 7.80 14.37 0.14
N ASP A 23 8.43 14.91 -0.89
CA ASP A 23 9.45 15.95 -0.79
C ASP A 23 8.89 17.33 -0.44
N THR A 24 7.62 17.62 -0.76
CA THR A 24 6.99 18.93 -0.54
C THR A 24 6.22 19.04 0.78
N GLU A 25 6.22 17.99 1.59
CA GLU A 25 5.50 17.95 2.86
C GLU A 25 6.42 18.34 4.02
N ASP A 26 6.01 19.33 4.80
CA ASP A 26 6.77 19.83 5.94
C ASP A 26 6.53 18.98 7.20
N ASP A 27 5.26 18.64 7.50
CA ASP A 27 4.90 17.79 8.64
C ASP A 27 4.59 16.35 8.20
N LYS A 28 5.66 15.62 7.89
CA LYS A 28 5.60 14.24 7.38
C LYS A 28 4.95 13.28 8.37
N SER A 29 5.20 13.46 9.66
CA SER A 29 4.71 12.53 10.69
C SER A 29 3.22 12.67 10.88
N HIS A 30 2.72 13.91 11.03
CA HIS A 30 1.30 14.16 11.14
C HIS A 30 0.55 13.74 9.87
N LYS A 31 1.06 14.13 8.69
CA LYS A 31 0.43 13.80 7.41
C LYS A 31 0.33 12.30 7.17
N LEU A 32 1.37 11.55 7.52
CA LEU A 32 1.36 10.09 7.37
C LEU A 32 0.28 9.43 8.23
N ASN A 33 0.12 9.90 9.47
CA ASN A 33 -0.90 9.39 10.38
C ASN A 33 -2.32 9.74 9.91
N GLU A 34 -2.53 10.98 9.46
CA GLU A 34 -3.80 11.43 8.87
C GLU A 34 -4.17 10.59 7.63
N MET A 35 -3.21 10.35 6.74
CA MET A 35 -3.43 9.54 5.55
C MET A 35 -3.74 8.09 5.90
N ARG A 36 -3.03 7.48 6.85
CA ARG A 36 -3.32 6.12 7.32
C ARG A 36 -4.74 6.02 7.88
N ALA A 37 -5.12 6.93 8.77
CA ALA A 37 -6.47 6.94 9.35
C ALA A 37 -7.54 7.14 8.28
N SER A 38 -7.29 8.01 7.29
CA SER A 38 -8.20 8.24 6.17
C SER A 38 -8.35 7.00 5.28
N PHE A 39 -7.24 6.33 4.96
CA PHE A 39 -7.26 5.09 4.17
C PHE A 39 -7.98 3.96 4.91
N GLU A 40 -7.77 3.79 6.21
CA GLU A 40 -8.48 2.77 6.99
C GLU A 40 -9.98 3.03 7.08
N LYS A 41 -10.41 4.30 7.07
CA LYS A 41 -11.81 4.69 7.09
C LYS A 41 -12.48 4.55 5.72
N LEU A 42 -11.79 4.98 4.66
CA LEU A 42 -12.35 5.05 3.31
C LEU A 42 -12.21 3.73 2.54
N LEU A 43 -11.19 2.93 2.85
CA LEU A 43 -10.87 1.67 2.19
C LEU A 43 -10.61 0.58 3.25
N PRO A 44 -11.60 0.25 4.11
CA PRO A 44 -11.43 -0.76 5.17
C PRO A 44 -11.00 -2.12 4.64
N GLN A 45 -11.35 -2.46 3.40
CA GLN A 45 -10.91 -3.68 2.71
C GLN A 45 -9.39 -3.78 2.50
N LEU A 46 -8.71 -2.63 2.37
CA LEU A 46 -7.27 -2.54 2.15
C LEU A 46 -6.52 -2.36 3.47
N ARG A 47 -7.18 -2.63 4.61
CA ARG A 47 -6.54 -2.57 5.92
C ARG A 47 -5.34 -3.51 5.94
N GLY A 48 -4.18 -2.96 6.31
CA GLY A 48 -2.91 -3.69 6.32
C GLY A 48 -2.14 -3.66 4.99
N ALA A 49 -2.69 -3.06 3.93
CA ALA A 49 -1.94 -2.83 2.69
C ALA A 49 -0.73 -1.91 2.96
N PRO A 50 0.44 -2.18 2.36
CA PRO A 50 1.62 -1.34 2.56
C PRO A 50 1.39 0.08 2.01
N LEU A 51 1.59 1.09 2.86
CA LEU A 51 1.59 2.50 2.46
C LEU A 51 3.03 3.03 2.40
N ILE A 52 3.48 3.36 1.20
CA ILE A 52 4.85 3.78 0.90
C ILE A 52 4.86 5.23 0.42
N THR A 53 5.67 6.07 1.06
CA THR A 53 5.87 7.45 0.64
C THR A 53 7.01 7.55 -0.37
N VAL A 54 6.73 8.25 -1.48
CA VAL A 54 7.63 8.39 -2.61
C VAL A 54 7.72 9.85 -3.07
N SER A 55 8.83 10.19 -3.72
CA SER A 55 8.98 11.42 -4.47
C SER A 55 9.48 11.07 -5.86
N ALA A 56 8.60 11.13 -6.85
CA ALA A 56 8.96 10.90 -8.24
C ALA A 56 10.01 11.91 -8.76
N LYS A 57 10.04 13.11 -8.18
CA LYS A 57 11.00 14.16 -8.55
C LYS A 57 12.43 13.84 -8.10
N THR A 58 12.58 13.31 -6.89
CA THR A 58 13.89 13.02 -6.28
C THR A 58 14.30 11.56 -6.39
N GLY A 59 13.37 10.68 -6.81
CA GLY A 59 13.55 9.22 -6.81
C GLY A 59 13.43 8.58 -5.42
N LYS A 60 13.27 9.37 -4.35
CA LYS A 60 13.26 8.87 -2.98
C LYS A 60 12.07 7.93 -2.76
N GLY A 61 12.34 6.73 -2.25
CA GLY A 61 11.32 5.75 -1.86
C GLY A 61 10.80 4.86 -2.98
N LEU A 62 11.27 5.03 -4.22
CA LEU A 62 10.90 4.14 -5.34
C LEU A 62 11.41 2.70 -5.15
N ASP A 63 12.60 2.56 -4.57
CA ASP A 63 13.20 1.31 -4.12
C ASP A 63 12.30 0.58 -3.11
N ARG A 64 11.82 1.31 -2.09
CA ARG A 64 10.91 0.78 -1.06
C ARG A 64 9.56 0.40 -1.66
N LEU A 65 9.08 1.18 -2.63
CA LEU A 65 7.85 0.87 -3.35
C LEU A 65 8.00 -0.43 -4.15
N HIS A 66 9.10 -0.57 -4.90
CA HIS A 66 9.38 -1.78 -5.66
C HIS A 66 9.45 -3.02 -4.77
N ASN A 67 10.17 -2.94 -3.64
CA ASN A 67 10.25 -4.03 -2.67
C ASN A 67 8.88 -4.38 -2.08
N ALA A 68 8.03 -3.38 -1.79
CA ALA A 68 6.68 -3.61 -1.31
C ALA A 68 5.82 -4.34 -2.36
N VAL A 69 5.96 -3.98 -3.64
CA VAL A 69 5.26 -4.65 -4.75
C VAL A 69 5.69 -6.11 -4.87
N ILE A 70 7.00 -6.40 -4.86
CA ILE A 70 7.51 -7.78 -4.90
C ILE A 70 6.95 -8.59 -3.72
N LYS A 71 7.03 -8.05 -2.50
CA LYS A 71 6.51 -8.73 -1.31
C LYS A 71 5.01 -8.98 -1.39
N ALA A 72 4.23 -8.02 -1.87
CA ALA A 72 2.81 -8.18 -2.06
C ALA A 72 2.50 -9.28 -3.07
N HIS A 73 3.27 -9.36 -4.16
CA HIS A 73 3.17 -10.42 -5.16
C HIS A 73 3.54 -11.80 -4.62
N GLU A 74 4.62 -11.91 -3.82
CA GLU A 74 5.02 -13.17 -3.18
C GLU A 74 3.94 -13.71 -2.23
N VAL A 75 3.38 -12.83 -1.40
CA VAL A 75 2.30 -13.19 -0.47
C VAL A 75 1.06 -13.63 -1.26
N TRP A 76 0.73 -12.91 -2.33
CA TRP A 76 -0.42 -13.22 -3.18
C TRP A 76 -0.32 -14.59 -3.86
N ASN A 77 0.88 -14.96 -4.33
CA ASN A 77 1.12 -16.25 -4.97
C ASN A 77 1.39 -17.39 -3.97
N ARG A 78 1.38 -17.10 -2.66
CA ARG A 78 1.74 -18.10 -1.66
C ARG A 78 0.61 -19.10 -1.48
N ARG A 79 0.87 -20.35 -1.85
CA ARG A 79 0.02 -21.48 -1.48
C ARG A 79 0.32 -21.91 -0.04
N VAL A 80 -0.70 -21.94 0.82
CA VAL A 80 -0.57 -22.43 2.20
C VAL A 80 -0.94 -23.91 2.25
N PRO A 81 -0.06 -24.81 2.72
CA PRO A 81 -0.39 -26.23 2.85
C PRO A 81 -1.43 -26.44 3.96
N THR A 82 -2.35 -27.37 3.73
CA THR A 82 -3.53 -27.64 4.57
C THR A 82 -3.18 -27.96 6.03
N ALA A 83 -2.02 -28.58 6.27
CA ALA A 83 -1.55 -28.91 7.62
C ALA A 83 -1.20 -27.70 8.50
N ARG A 84 -1.07 -26.48 7.93
CA ARG A 84 -0.89 -25.24 8.69
C ARG A 84 -2.18 -24.41 8.83
N LEU A 85 -3.27 -24.88 8.25
CA LEU A 85 -4.58 -24.23 8.25
C LEU A 85 -5.53 -24.82 9.32
N ASN A 86 -5.20 -26.00 9.84
CA ASN A 86 -5.88 -26.69 10.95
C ASN A 86 -5.05 -26.60 12.23
#